data_AF-A0A519QKB8-F1
#
_entry.id   AF-A0A519QKB8-F1
#
_cell.length_a   1.000
_cell.length_b   1.000
_cell.length_c   1.000
_cell.angle_alpha   90.00
_cell.angle_beta   90.00
_cell.angle_gamma   90.00
#
_symmetry.space_group_name_H-M   'P 1'
#
loop_
_entity.id
_entity.type
_entity.pdbx_description
1 polymer ?
#
loop_
_entity_poly.entity_id
_entity_poly.type
_entity_poly.pdbx_seq_one_letter_code
_entity_poly.pdbx_strand_id
1 'polypeptide(L)' 'AEFVIDFVNVMPGTPKSKVKSRIIFTPQHAKRFMKALIENVQRYEGANGTIKDLEEVQIPLSFGPTAQA' A
#
# COMPACT_ATOMS: atom_id res chain seq x y z
N ALA A 1 14.70 -4.11 19.23
CA ALA A 1 13.46 -4.25 18.44
C ALA A 1 13.87 -4.32 16.98
N GLU A 2 13.40 -5.32 16.24
CA GLU A 2 13.71 -5.49 14.82
C GLU A 2 12.53 -4.97 13.97
N PHE A 3 12.83 -4.48 12.77
CA PHE A 3 11.83 -4.04 11.80
C PHE A 3 11.65 -5.12 10.74
N VAL A 4 10.42 -5.54 10.49
CA VAL A 4 10.11 -6.55 9.48
C VAL A 4 9.32 -5.90 8.35
N ILE A 5 9.79 -6.05 7.12
CA ILE A 5 9.13 -5.55 5.91
C ILE A 5 8.77 -6.73 5.03
N ASP A 6 7.48 -6.87 4.74
CA ASP A 6 6.93 -7.91 3.88
C ASP A 6 6.57 -7.34 2.51
N PHE A 7 7.13 -7.92 1.46
CA PHE A 7 6.77 -7.60 0.08
C PHE A 7 5.75 -8.62 -0.40
N VAL A 8 4.54 -8.15 -0.64
CA VAL A 8 3.41 -8.93 -1.16
C VAL A 8 3.01 -8.42 -2.54
N ASN A 9 2.52 -9.32 -3.39
CA ASN A 9 1.91 -8.94 -4.66
C ASN A 9 0.39 -9.15 -4.54
N VAL A 10 -0.36 -8.06 -4.57
CA VAL A 10 -1.83 -8.10 -4.47
C VAL A 10 -2.42 -7.96 -5.85
N MET A 11 -3.12 -9.00 -6.30
CA MET A 11 -3.83 -9.01 -7.58
C MET A 11 -5.34 -8.90 -7.31
N PRO A 12 -6.07 -8.00 -8.02
CA PRO A 12 -7.52 -7.93 -7.92
C PRO A 12 -8.16 -9.30 -8.19
N GLY A 13 -9.13 -9.70 -7.36
CA GLY A 13 -9.84 -10.98 -7.51
C GLY A 13 -9.17 -12.20 -6.86
N THR A 14 -8.01 -12.06 -6.21
CA THR A 14 -7.40 -13.15 -5.43
C THR A 14 -7.48 -12.86 -3.91
N PRO A 15 -8.12 -13.72 -3.11
CA PRO A 15 -8.43 -13.43 -1.71
C PRO A 15 -7.23 -13.52 -0.75
N LYS A 16 -6.11 -14.15 -1.16
CA LYS A 16 -4.90 -14.25 -0.34
C LYS A 16 -3.64 -14.04 -1.19
N SER A 17 -2.96 -12.94 -0.94
CA SER A 17 -1.64 -12.66 -1.49
C SER A 17 -0.56 -13.36 -0.66
N LYS A 18 0.32 -14.10 -1.32
CA LYS A 18 1.47 -14.72 -0.68
C LYS A 18 2.60 -13.70 -0.53
N VAL A 19 3.25 -13.67 0.64
CA VAL A 19 4.49 -12.91 0.86
C VAL A 19 5.57 -13.46 -0.07
N LYS A 20 6.11 -12.61 -0.94
CA LYS A 20 7.18 -12.97 -1.87
C LYS A 20 8.55 -12.91 -1.20
N SER A 21 8.76 -11.90 -0.36
CA SER A 21 9.98 -11.77 0.43
C SER A 21 9.69 -11.06 1.75
N ARG A 22 10.44 -11.45 2.78
CA ARG A 22 10.45 -10.83 4.10
C ARG A 22 11.87 -10.37 4.38
N ILE A 23 12.03 -9.09 4.65
CA ILE A 23 13.32 -8.49 4.98
C ILE A 23 13.27 -8.03 6.44
N ILE A 24 14.30 -8.38 7.21
CA ILE A 24 14.45 -7.97 8.60
C ILE A 24 15.57 -6.94 8.67
N PHE A 25 15.27 -5.79 9.28
CA PHE A 25 16.21 -4.69 9.47
C PHE A 25 16.44 -4.40 10.95
N THR A 26 17.69 -4.09 11.26
CA THR A 26 18.03 -3.39 12.50
C THR A 26 17.42 -1.98 12.48
N PRO A 27 17.13 -1.37 13.64
CA PRO A 27 16.54 -0.03 13.71
C PRO A 27 17.29 1.05 12.92
N GLN A 28 18.62 0.99 12.91
CA GLN A 28 19.45 1.98 12.20
C GLN A 28 19.27 1.88 10.69
N HIS A 29 19.23 0.66 10.14
CA HIS A 29 19.02 0.44 8.71
C HIS A 29 17.60 0.80 8.28
N ALA A 30 16.59 0.47 9.09
CA ALA A 30 15.22 0.87 8.83
C ALA A 30 15.07 2.40 8.73
N LYS A 31 15.69 3.15 9.65
CA LYS A 31 15.67 4.63 9.63
C LYS A 31 16.37 5.20 8.38
N ARG A 32 17.50 4.62 7.97
CA ARG A 32 18.22 5.04 6.76
C ARG A 32 17.41 4.73 5.49
N PHE A 33 16.79 3.56 5.42
CA PHE A 33 15.94 3.14 4.32
C PHE A 33 14.73 4.07 4.16
N MET A 34 14.03 4.38 5.26
CA MET A 34 12.89 5.29 5.25
C MET A 34 13.26 6.67 4.67
N LYS A 35 14.39 7.25 5.09
CA LYS A 35 14.84 8.55 4.58
C LYS A 35 15.10 8.51 3.07
N ALA A 36 15.80 7.46 2.60
CA ALA A 36 16.07 7.30 1.18
C ALA A 36 14.79 7.07 0.36
N LEU A 37 13.82 6.34 0.92
CA LEU A 37 12.53 6.11 0.27
C LEU A 37 11.76 7.41 0.08
N ILE A 38 11.67 8.25 1.12
CA ILE A 38 11.01 9.56 1.06
C ILE A 38 11.65 10.44 -0.03
N GLU A 39 12.98 10.54 -0.06
CA GLU A 39 13.69 11.34 -1.05
C GLU A 39 13.43 10.84 -2.49
N ASN A 40 13.45 9.51 -2.69
CA ASN A 40 13.19 8.92 -4.00
C ASN A 40 11.74 9.17 -4.46
N VAL A 41 10.75 9.09 -3.56
CA VAL A 41 9.36 9.41 -3.87
C VAL A 41 9.21 10.88 -4.28
N GLN A 42 9.77 11.81 -3.50
CA GLN A 42 9.74 13.24 -3.82
C GLN A 42 10.37 13.56 -5.18
N ARG A 43 11.50 12.92 -5.49
CA ARG A 43 12.16 13.06 -6.80
C ARG A 43 11.29 12.51 -7.93
N TYR A 44 10.64 11.37 -7.71
CA TYR A 44 9.73 10.78 -8.69
C TYR A 44 8.53 11.71 -8.94
N GLU A 45 7.91 12.25 -7.90
CA GLU A 45 6.77 13.16 -8.01
C GLU A 45 7.14 14.48 -8.69
N GLY A 46 8.33 15.02 -8.41
CA GLY A 46 8.84 16.21 -9.08
C GLY A 46 9.00 16.04 -10.61
N ALA A 47 9.24 14.81 -11.08
CA ALA A 47 9.42 14.51 -12.50
C ALA A 47 8.15 13.97 -13.20
N ASN A 48 7.26 13.29 -12.47
CA ASN A 48 6.12 12.55 -13.04
C ASN A 48 4.75 13.11 -12.59
N GLY A 49 4.75 14.13 -11.72
CA GLY A 49 3.54 14.64 -11.06
C GLY A 49 3.24 13.90 -9.76
N THR A 50 2.37 14.50 -8.94
CA THR A 50 1.98 13.97 -7.63
C THR A 50 1.32 12.60 -7.75
N ILE A 51 1.73 11.67 -6.88
CA ILE A 51 1.09 10.38 -6.74
C ILE A 51 -0.30 10.65 -6.17
N LYS A 52 -1.34 10.28 -6.93
CA LYS A 52 -2.71 10.38 -6.45
C LYS A 52 -2.95 9.30 -5.41
N ASP A 53 -3.50 9.69 -4.28
CA ASP A 53 -4.05 8.71 -3.35
C ASP A 53 -5.12 7.89 -4.06
N LEU A 54 -5.15 6.59 -3.79
CA LEU A 54 -6.27 5.75 -4.19
C LEU A 54 -7.49 6.30 -3.45
N GLU A 55 -8.33 7.07 -4.14
CA GLU A 55 -9.65 7.43 -3.63
C GLU A 55 -10.32 6.14 -3.15
N GLU A 56 -10.74 6.10 -1.90
CA GLU A 56 -11.54 5.00 -1.39
C GLU A 56 -12.68 4.79 -2.37
N VAL A 57 -12.70 3.63 -3.04
CA VAL A 57 -13.81 3.25 -3.89
C VAL A 57 -15.01 3.10 -2.96
N GLN A 58 -15.76 4.19 -2.77
CA GLN A 58 -17.06 4.18 -2.12
C GLN A 58 -17.96 3.38 -3.04
N ILE A 59 -18.04 2.07 -2.82
CA ILE A 59 -19.02 1.23 -3.49
C ILE A 59 -20.38 1.77 -3.03
N PRO A 60 -21.20 2.38 -3.91
CA PRO A 60 -22.54 2.75 -3.52
C PRO A 60 -23.32 1.46 -3.36
N LEU A 61 -23.46 1.00 -2.12
CA LEU A 61 -24.41 -0.03 -1.72
C LEU A 61 -25.81 0.56 -1.91
N SER A 62 -26.27 0.60 -3.16
CA SER A 62 -27.66 0.89 -3.49
C SER A 62 -28.46 -0.37 -3.17
N PHE A 63 -28.90 -0.46 -1.91
CA PHE A 63 -29.92 -1.42 -1.53
C PHE A 63 -31.20 -0.98 -2.23
N GLY A 64 -31.57 -1.70 -3.30
CA GLY A 64 -32.87 -1.54 -3.95
C GLY A 64 -34.00 -1.65 -2.93
N PRO A 65 -35.18 -1.08 -3.23
CA PRO A 65 -36.26 -0.95 -2.24
C PRO A 65 -36.60 -2.29 -1.62
N THR A 66 -36.68 -2.30 -0.29
CA THR A 66 -37.05 -3.46 0.53
C THR A 66 -38.32 -4.09 -0.01
N ALA A 67 -38.25 -5.37 -0.36
CA ALA A 67 -39.43 -6.17 -0.64
C ALA A 67 -40.30 -6.18 0.62
N GLN A 68 -41.43 -5.47 0.58
CA GLN A 68 -42.47 -5.58 1.59
C GLN A 68 -43.11 -6.97 1.46
N ALA A 69 -43.01 -7.74 2.54
CA ALA A 69 -43.76 -8.98 2.76
C ALA A 69 -45.02 -8.67 3.58
#